data_AF-A0A1H3ZEL1-F1
#
_entry.id   AF-A0A1H3ZEL1-F1
#
_cell.length_a   1.000
_cell.length_b   1.000
_cell.length_c   1.000
_cell.angle_alpha   90.00
_cell.angle_beta   90.00
_cell.angle_gamma   90.00
#
_symmetry.space_group_name_H-M   'P 1'
#
loop_
_entity.id
_entity.type
_entity.pdbx_description
1 polymer ?
#
loop_
_entity_poly.entity_id
_entity_poly.type
_entity_poly.pdbx_seq_one_letter_code
_entity_poly.pdbx_strand_id
1 'polypeptide(L)'
;MKLLSAGLSVALAGCMLTGCGGSRKESCRDLFEKYYEVNLQAFVKTMPEADSAAARRKGEFLLNRLYEIDSTFVLKKGPELDAFIRGNLHLADECE
;
A
#
# COMPACT_ATOMS: atom_id res chain seq x y z
N MET A 1 -3.17 -37.25 -43.13
CA MET A 1 -3.15 -35.79 -42.93
C MET A 1 -2.79 -35.58 -41.45
N LYS A 2 -1.55 -35.36 -40.99
CA LYS A 2 -0.43 -34.46 -41.37
C LYS A 2 -0.81 -32.98 -41.42
N LEU A 3 -0.58 -32.28 -40.30
CA LEU A 3 -0.01 -30.91 -40.12
C LEU A 3 -0.09 -30.60 -38.60
N LEU A 4 0.99 -30.77 -37.81
CA LEU A 4 2.03 -29.78 -37.46
C LEU A 4 1.46 -28.69 -36.52
N SER A 5 2.02 -28.36 -35.35
CA SER A 5 3.43 -28.08 -35.10
C SER A 5 3.78 -28.01 -33.60
N ALA A 6 4.88 -28.67 -33.24
CA ALA A 6 5.92 -28.29 -32.26
C ALA A 6 5.51 -27.78 -30.86
N GLY A 7 5.26 -28.71 -29.93
CA GLY A 7 5.50 -28.49 -28.51
C GLY A 7 6.99 -28.69 -28.22
N LEU A 8 7.77 -27.61 -28.23
CA LEU A 8 9.20 -27.59 -27.90
C LEU A 8 9.40 -28.07 -26.45
N SER A 9 9.82 -29.32 -26.27
CA SER A 9 10.39 -29.80 -25.02
C SER A 9 11.88 -29.52 -25.02
N VAL A 10 12.32 -28.56 -24.20
CA VAL A 10 13.69 -28.50 -23.68
C VAL A 10 13.59 -28.41 -22.17
N ALA A 11 13.85 -29.54 -21.52
CA ALA A 11 14.10 -29.60 -20.10
C ALA A 11 15.62 -29.48 -19.86
N LEU A 12 16.04 -28.53 -19.03
CA LEU A 12 17.28 -28.56 -18.24
C LEU A 12 17.20 -27.39 -17.23
N ALA A 13 16.71 -27.61 -16.00
CA ALA A 13 17.42 -28.10 -14.81
C ALA A 13 18.31 -27.03 -14.13
N GLY A 14 18.04 -26.83 -12.83
CA GLY A 14 18.83 -26.03 -11.88
C GLY A 14 18.06 -24.78 -11.40
N CYS A 15 17.72 -24.57 -10.13
CA CYS A 15 18.31 -25.08 -8.90
C CYS A 15 17.22 -25.30 -7.83
N MET A 16 17.50 -26.28 -6.98
CA MET A 16 16.91 -26.52 -5.67
C MET A 16 16.70 -25.20 -4.91
N LEU A 17 15.48 -24.90 -4.49
CA LEU A 17 15.19 -24.64 -3.08
C LEU A 17 13.71 -24.95 -2.84
N THR A 18 13.49 -26.01 -2.07
CA THR A 18 12.31 -26.23 -1.25
C THR A 18 12.05 -25.00 -0.38
N GLY A 19 11.36 -24.01 -0.90
CA GLY A 19 10.69 -23.00 -0.12
C GLY A 19 9.30 -23.54 0.19
N CYS A 20 9.14 -24.15 1.36
CA CYS A 20 7.83 -24.48 1.90
C CYS A 20 6.90 -23.27 1.69
N GLY A 21 5.73 -23.50 1.11
CA GLY A 21 4.64 -22.53 1.06
C GLY A 21 4.20 -22.18 2.48
N GLY A 22 4.92 -21.30 3.14
CA GLY A 22 4.48 -20.60 4.33
C GLY A 22 3.71 -19.37 3.86
N SER A 23 2.45 -19.23 4.27
CA SER A 23 1.73 -17.97 4.17
C SER A 23 2.59 -16.88 4.79
N ARG A 24 3.28 -16.09 3.97
CA ARG A 24 4.08 -14.96 4.43
C ARG A 24 3.13 -14.04 5.19
N LYS A 25 3.42 -13.76 6.46
CA LYS A 25 2.69 -12.74 7.21
C LYS A 25 2.92 -11.41 6.49
N GLU A 26 1.84 -10.74 6.07
CA GLU A 26 1.92 -9.41 5.46
C GLU A 26 2.60 -8.46 6.45
N SER A 27 3.64 -7.77 6.01
CA SER A 27 4.33 -6.74 6.80
C SER A 27 3.50 -5.46 6.85
N CYS A 28 3.84 -4.55 7.78
CA CYS A 28 3.21 -3.22 7.79
C CYS A 28 3.44 -2.47 6.47
N ARG A 29 4.58 -2.70 5.80
CA ARG A 29 4.86 -2.14 4.47
C ARG A 29 3.92 -2.69 3.41
N ASP A 30 3.74 -4.02 3.39
CA ASP A 30 2.84 -4.67 2.43
C ASP A 30 1.40 -4.15 2.61
N LEU A 31 0.94 -4.02 3.86
CA LEU A 31 -0.38 -3.49 4.18
C LEU A 31 -0.51 -2.01 3.80
N PHE A 32 0.51 -1.20 4.05
CA PHE A 32 0.52 0.21 3.68
C PHE A 32 0.37 0.38 2.16
N GLU A 33 1.19 -0.31 1.38
CA GLU A 33 1.15 -0.23 -0.08
C GLU A 33 -0.16 -0.79 -0.66
N LYS A 34 -0.65 -1.91 -0.12
CA LYS A 34 -1.91 -2.55 -0.54
C LYS A 34 -3.13 -1.65 -0.38
N TYR A 35 -3.18 -0.87 0.71
CA TYR A 35 -4.33 0.00 1.02
C TYR A 35 -4.07 1.48 0.72
N TYR A 36 -2.89 1.84 0.19
CA TYR A 36 -2.47 3.22 0.00
C TYR A 36 -3.49 4.06 -0.77
N GLU A 37 -3.87 3.62 -1.97
CA GLU A 37 -4.75 4.38 -2.86
C GLU A 37 -6.17 4.52 -2.28
N VAL A 38 -6.70 3.47 -1.65
CA VAL A 38 -8.03 3.52 -1.02
C VAL A 38 -8.04 4.48 0.17
N ASN A 39 -6.99 4.45 0.99
CA ASN A 39 -6.83 5.35 2.12
C ASN A 39 -6.63 6.80 1.66
N LEU A 40 -5.86 7.02 0.59
CA LEU A 40 -5.67 8.33 -0.02
C LEU A 40 -7.00 8.90 -0.50
N GLN A 41 -7.78 8.12 -1.24
CA GLN A 41 -9.10 8.57 -1.72
C GLN A 41 -10.07 8.85 -0.58
N ALA A 42 -10.07 8.02 0.47
CA ALA A 42 -10.89 8.26 1.65
C ALA A 42 -10.48 9.57 2.34
N PHE A 43 -9.19 9.85 2.42
CA PHE A 43 -8.67 11.07 3.02
C PHE A 43 -8.96 12.32 2.18
N VAL A 44 -8.73 12.28 0.87
CA VAL A 44 -9.03 13.41 -0.04
C VAL A 44 -10.50 13.82 0.04
N LYS A 45 -11.41 12.86 0.20
CA LYS A 45 -12.85 13.12 0.34
C LYS A 45 -13.24 13.89 1.60
N THR A 46 -12.38 13.95 2.62
CA THR A 46 -12.66 14.73 3.84
C THR A 46 -12.14 16.17 3.74
N MET A 47 -11.36 16.50 2.70
CA MET A 47 -10.85 17.85 2.51
C MET A 47 -11.89 18.79 1.88
N PRO A 48 -11.89 20.09 2.23
CA PRO A 48 -12.76 21.09 1.61
C PRO A 48 -12.57 21.20 0.09
N GLU A 49 -11.35 20.95 -0.40
CA GLU A 49 -10.98 20.97 -1.82
C GLU A 49 -10.91 19.56 -2.42
N ALA A 50 -11.88 18.71 -2.07
CA ALA A 50 -12.01 17.38 -2.66
C ALA A 50 -11.89 17.44 -4.20
N ASP A 51 -11.21 16.45 -4.77
CA ASP A 51 -10.94 16.32 -6.22
C ASP A 51 -9.92 17.32 -6.81
N SER A 52 -9.20 18.08 -5.98
CA SER A 52 -8.07 18.89 -6.44
C SER A 52 -6.73 18.14 -6.39
N ALA A 53 -5.81 18.50 -7.30
CA ALA A 53 -4.43 18.02 -7.25
C ALA A 53 -3.70 18.45 -5.95
N ALA A 54 -4.12 19.56 -5.34
CA ALA A 54 -3.60 20.02 -4.05
C ALA A 54 -4.04 19.08 -2.92
N ALA A 55 -5.32 18.72 -2.84
CA ALA A 55 -5.83 17.79 -1.84
C ALA A 55 -5.18 16.41 -1.97
N ARG A 56 -4.99 15.91 -3.21
CA ARG A 56 -4.28 14.65 -3.45
C ARG A 56 -2.83 14.71 -2.93
N ARG A 57 -2.09 15.78 -3.23
CA ARG A 57 -0.71 15.97 -2.73
C ARG A 57 -0.64 16.02 -1.20
N LYS A 58 -1.53 16.78 -0.56
CA LYS A 58 -1.62 16.83 0.91
C LYS A 58 -1.92 15.46 1.52
N GLY A 59 -2.81 14.69 0.88
CA GLY A 59 -3.12 13.33 1.32
C GLY A 59 -1.97 12.35 1.17
N GLU A 60 -1.27 12.39 0.03
CA GLU A 60 -0.07 11.58 -0.19
C GLU A 60 1.01 11.94 0.85
N PHE A 61 1.28 13.23 1.05
CA PHE A 61 2.24 13.70 2.04
C PHE A 61 1.90 13.20 3.45
N LEU A 62 0.66 13.41 3.90
CA LEU A 62 0.25 13.01 5.23
C LEU A 62 0.33 11.49 5.43
N LEU A 63 -0.18 10.68 4.51
CA LEU A 63 -0.15 9.22 4.66
C LEU A 63 1.27 8.66 4.77
N ASN A 64 2.21 9.22 4.00
CA ASN A 64 3.62 8.84 4.10
C ASN A 64 4.21 9.28 5.45
N ARG A 65 3.93 10.51 5.91
CA ARG A 65 4.39 10.97 7.23
C ARG A 65 3.84 10.13 8.39
N LEU A 66 2.56 9.77 8.35
CA LEU A 66 1.95 8.90 9.34
C LEU A 66 2.65 7.54 9.42
N TYR A 67 3.01 6.96 8.26
CA TYR A 67 3.77 5.73 8.20
C TYR A 67 5.18 5.87 8.76
N GLU A 68 5.86 6.99 8.49
CA GLU A 68 7.20 7.28 9.02
C GLU A 68 7.20 7.47 10.54
N ILE A 69 6.16 8.10 11.09
CA ILE A 69 6.00 8.32 12.52
C ILE A 69 5.73 6.99 13.25
N ASP A 70 4.77 6.21 12.77
CA ASP A 70 4.45 4.90 13.35
C ASP A 70 3.93 3.97 12.25
N SER A 71 4.82 3.17 11.67
CA SER A 71 4.45 2.19 10.64
C SER A 71 3.40 1.17 11.09
N THR A 72 3.18 0.98 12.40
CA THR A 72 2.14 0.09 12.91
C THR A 72 0.74 0.69 12.84
N PHE A 73 0.60 1.97 12.47
CA PHE A 73 -0.70 2.62 12.35
C PHE A 73 -1.67 1.90 11.39
N VAL A 74 -1.12 1.21 10.37
CA VAL A 74 -1.90 0.39 9.43
C VAL A 74 -2.65 -0.78 10.10
N LEU A 75 -2.28 -1.12 11.34
CA LEU A 75 -2.93 -2.15 12.16
C LEU A 75 -3.95 -1.57 13.14
N LYS A 76 -3.92 -0.25 13.39
CA LYS A 76 -4.83 0.44 14.32
C LYS A 76 -6.23 0.46 13.75
N LYS A 77 -7.24 0.47 14.64
CA LYS A 77 -8.66 0.48 14.26
C LYS A 77 -9.48 1.37 15.19
N GLY A 78 -10.59 1.88 14.65
CA GLY A 78 -11.57 2.62 15.42
C GLY A 78 -10.95 3.81 16.19
N PRO A 79 -11.27 4.00 17.48
CA PRO A 79 -10.85 5.18 18.23
C PRO A 79 -9.34 5.43 18.28
N GLU A 80 -8.52 4.37 18.28
CA GLU A 80 -7.06 4.50 18.30
C GLU A 80 -6.54 5.07 16.99
N LEU A 81 -7.02 4.54 15.86
CA LEU A 81 -6.67 5.05 14.53
C LEU A 81 -7.12 6.51 14.38
N ASP A 82 -8.35 6.81 14.81
CA ASP A 82 -8.90 8.16 14.73
C ASP A 82 -8.10 9.16 15.56
N ALA A 83 -7.69 8.79 16.78
CA ALA A 83 -6.86 9.62 17.63
C ALA A 83 -5.48 9.86 17.01
N PHE A 84 -4.87 8.82 16.43
CA PHE A 84 -3.59 8.92 15.75
C PHE A 84 -3.65 9.86 14.53
N ILE A 85 -4.67 9.70 13.68
CA ILE A 85 -4.84 10.57 12.50
C ILE A 85 -5.11 12.02 12.94
N ARG A 86 -6.03 12.25 13.88
CA ARG A 86 -6.35 13.62 14.36
C ARG A 86 -5.15 14.32 15.00
N GLY A 87 -4.34 13.60 15.79
CA GLY A 87 -3.15 14.16 16.43
C GLY A 87 -2.10 14.66 15.44
N ASN A 88 -2.10 14.11 14.22
CA ASN A 88 -1.10 14.40 13.19
C ASN A 88 -1.68 15.13 11.97
N LEU A 89 -2.97 15.47 11.97
CA LEU A 89 -3.64 16.09 10.82
C LEU A 89 -3.02 17.43 10.42
N HIS A 90 -2.45 18.16 11.39
CA HIS A 90 -1.74 19.42 11.19
C HIS A 90 -0.55 19.30 10.21
N LEU A 91 0.04 18.11 10.07
CA LEU A 91 1.15 17.88 9.13
C LEU A 91 0.72 18.07 7.67
N ALA A 92 -0.58 17.98 7.35
CA ALA A 92 -1.08 18.25 6.00
C ALA A 92 -0.87 19.70 5.55
N ASP A 93 -0.68 20.63 6.51
CA ASP A 93 -0.39 22.05 6.22
C ASP A 93 1.10 22.31 5.99
N GLU A 94 1.98 21.36 6.32
CA GLU A 94 3.42 21.41 5.99
C GLU A 94 3.71 21.01 4.53
N CYS A 95 2.70 20.51 3.82
CA CYS A 95 2.80 20.20 2.40
C CYS A 95 2.74 21.50 1.58
N GLU A 96 3.91 22.11 1.35
CA GLU A 96 4.12 23.29 0.47
C GLU A 96 4.06 22.94 -1.03
#